data_AF-A0A836P520-F1
#
_entry.id   AF-A0A836P520-F1
#
_cell.length_a   1.000
_cell.length_b   1.000
_cell.length_c   1.000
_cell.angle_alpha   90.00
_cell.angle_beta   90.00
_cell.angle_gamma   90.00
#
_symmetry.space_group_name_H-M   'P 1'
#
loop_
_entity.id
_entity.type
_entity.pdbx_description
1 polymer ?
#
loop_
_entity_poly.entity_id
_entity_poly.type
_entity_poly.pdbx_seq_one_letter_code
_entity_poly.pdbx_strand_id
1 'polypeptide(L)'
;MYVDLHVTDGAKFEHDVSVQVEPVHAGDATLQRDGTRWRDAVLADLKKQGSLPLPYYPSFVHEDDPSSGFADDVPPPRFSHGYFLLRNRFGMLVETHSWKDYPTRVRVTRNAIVSVLQQAARHGTQWRADALAADQRATHLAGTSEPLSFAAGPDARTVAFRGYAYTRTPSPISGALMTHYDESKPQIWKVPLRDQITPDVVVEAPRGGYLIPAAQA
;
A
#
# COMPACT_ATOMS: atom_id res chain seq x y z
N MET A 1 -2.27 12.22 -10.53
CA MET A 1 -2.66 11.62 -9.23
C MET A 1 -3.89 10.79 -9.48
N TYR A 2 -3.91 9.58 -8.95
CA TYR A 2 -5.06 8.67 -8.94
C TYR A 2 -5.30 8.21 -7.51
N VAL A 3 -6.56 8.03 -7.12
CA VAL A 3 -6.95 7.57 -5.79
C VAL A 3 -7.96 6.45 -5.98
N ASP A 4 -7.61 5.26 -5.53
CA ASP A 4 -8.47 4.09 -5.51
C ASP A 4 -9.13 3.96 -4.14
N LEU A 5 -10.44 3.72 -4.13
CA LEU A 5 -11.24 3.67 -2.91
C LEU A 5 -11.85 2.28 -2.77
N HIS A 6 -11.34 1.51 -1.82
CA HIS A 6 -11.69 0.12 -1.63
C HIS A 6 -12.18 -0.18 -0.20
N VAL A 7 -12.73 -1.38 -0.08
CA VAL A 7 -13.10 -2.01 1.18
C VAL A 7 -12.48 -3.40 1.18
N THR A 8 -11.68 -3.71 2.19
CA THR A 8 -10.93 -4.98 2.22
C THR A 8 -11.68 -6.02 3.01
N ASP A 9 -11.74 -7.21 2.46
CA ASP A 9 -12.11 -8.43 3.18
C ASP A 9 -10.86 -9.05 3.81
N GLY A 10 -11.02 -9.63 4.99
CA GLY A 10 -9.90 -10.27 5.67
C GLY A 10 -10.09 -10.35 7.18
N ALA A 11 -8.94 -10.43 7.87
CA ALA A 11 -8.85 -10.53 9.32
C ALA A 11 -9.60 -9.41 10.04
N LYS A 12 -10.12 -9.71 11.23
CA LYS A 12 -10.84 -8.73 12.05
C LYS A 12 -9.89 -8.01 13.00
N PHE A 13 -9.84 -6.68 12.95
CA PHE A 13 -9.01 -5.86 13.83
C PHE A 13 -9.61 -4.46 14.11
N GLU A 14 -8.96 -3.69 14.99
CA GLU A 14 -9.49 -2.39 15.42
C GLU A 14 -9.24 -1.28 14.40
N HIS A 15 -8.16 -1.36 13.62
CA HIS A 15 -7.83 -0.40 12.56
C HIS A 15 -8.97 -0.25 11.53
N ASP A 16 -9.25 0.97 11.09
CA ASP A 16 -10.42 1.27 10.26
C ASP A 16 -10.08 1.53 8.78
N VAL A 17 -8.83 1.88 8.49
CA VAL A 17 -8.35 2.11 7.12
C VAL A 17 -6.85 1.87 7.01
N SER A 18 -6.41 1.43 5.84
CA SER A 18 -5.01 1.52 5.45
C SER A 18 -4.87 2.42 4.22
N VAL A 19 -3.77 3.14 4.14
CA VAL A 19 -3.46 4.03 3.02
C VAL A 19 -2.08 3.70 2.48
N GLN A 20 -2.04 3.15 1.27
CA GLN A 20 -0.82 2.90 0.52
C GLN A 20 -0.68 3.97 -0.57
N VAL A 21 0.54 4.39 -0.85
CA VAL A 21 0.85 5.34 -1.91
C VAL A 21 2.02 4.80 -2.70
N GLU A 22 1.94 4.93 -4.02
CA GLU A 22 3.10 4.79 -4.88
C GLU A 22 3.26 6.06 -5.75
N PRO A 23 4.50 6.49 -6.05
CA PRO A 23 5.77 5.93 -5.57
C PRO A 23 6.05 6.19 -4.08
N VAL A 24 6.45 5.14 -3.37
CA VAL A 24 7.09 5.21 -2.03
C VAL A 24 8.35 4.35 -1.98
N HIS A 25 8.30 3.12 -2.52
CA HIS A 25 9.43 2.17 -2.49
C HIS A 25 10.12 2.00 -3.84
N ALA A 26 9.48 2.44 -4.92
CA ALA A 26 9.93 2.27 -6.30
C ALA A 26 9.77 3.55 -7.13
N GLY A 27 10.35 3.54 -8.34
CA GLY A 27 10.26 4.65 -9.28
C GLY A 27 11.20 5.82 -8.95
N ASP A 28 10.88 7.00 -9.45
CA ASP A 28 11.73 8.19 -9.28
C ASP A 28 11.90 8.62 -7.81
N ALA A 29 13.14 8.84 -7.38
CA ALA A 29 13.47 9.15 -6.00
C ALA A 29 12.85 10.47 -5.47
N THR A 30 12.58 11.46 -6.33
CA THR A 30 11.87 12.66 -5.90
C THR A 30 10.41 12.36 -5.63
N LEU A 31 9.78 11.61 -6.53
CA LEU A 31 8.40 11.20 -6.34
C LEU A 31 8.25 10.25 -5.14
N GLN A 32 9.21 9.36 -4.85
CA GLN A 32 9.17 8.53 -3.63
C GLN A 32 9.09 9.38 -2.35
N ARG A 33 9.89 10.45 -2.25
CA ARG A 33 9.85 11.37 -1.11
C ARG A 33 8.51 12.08 -1.02
N ASP A 34 7.99 12.54 -2.14
CA ASP A 34 6.71 13.26 -2.18
C ASP A 34 5.52 12.35 -1.87
N GLY A 35 5.53 11.12 -2.38
CA GLY A 35 4.52 10.10 -2.11
C GLY A 35 4.51 9.69 -0.64
N THR A 36 5.70 9.52 -0.03
CA THR A 36 5.83 9.26 1.41
C THR A 36 5.23 10.41 2.22
N ARG A 37 5.58 11.67 1.89
CA ARG A 37 5.02 12.85 2.58
C ARG A 37 3.52 12.96 2.41
N TRP A 38 3.00 12.67 1.21
CA TRP A 38 1.58 12.70 0.93
C TRP A 38 0.81 11.65 1.73
N ARG A 39 1.29 10.39 1.73
CA ARG A 39 0.73 9.30 2.54
C ARG A 39 0.68 9.71 4.01
N ASP A 40 1.82 10.13 4.56
CA ASP A 40 1.95 10.45 5.98
C ASP A 40 1.07 11.64 6.39
N ALA A 41 0.90 12.63 5.51
CA ALA A 41 -0.02 13.75 5.74
C ALA A 41 -1.48 13.29 5.78
N VAL A 42 -1.91 12.42 4.86
CA VAL A 42 -3.27 11.86 4.86
C VAL A 42 -3.52 11.01 6.11
N LEU A 43 -2.57 10.15 6.48
CA LEU A 43 -2.65 9.36 7.71
C LEU A 43 -2.75 10.24 8.96
N ALA A 44 -1.97 11.32 9.03
CA ALA A 44 -2.01 12.26 10.14
C ALA A 44 -3.37 12.97 10.24
N ASP A 45 -3.95 13.39 9.12
CA ASP A 45 -5.26 14.03 9.11
C ASP A 45 -6.40 13.07 9.47
N LEU A 46 -6.34 11.82 9.01
CA LEU A 46 -7.27 10.75 9.41
C LEU A 46 -7.19 10.48 10.92
N LYS A 47 -5.96 10.39 11.47
CA LYS A 47 -5.75 10.18 12.90
C LYS A 47 -6.33 11.32 13.75
N LYS A 48 -6.17 12.58 13.33
CA LYS A 48 -6.79 13.74 14.00
C LYS A 48 -8.33 13.66 14.00
N GLN A 49 -8.90 12.97 13.04
CA GLN A 49 -10.35 12.77 12.89
C GLN A 49 -10.84 11.49 13.60
N GLY A 50 -9.99 10.84 14.39
CA GLY A 50 -10.33 9.70 15.23
C GLY A 50 -10.13 8.34 14.57
N SER A 51 -9.60 8.28 13.35
CA SER A 51 -9.27 7.00 12.71
C SER A 51 -8.01 6.36 13.30
N LEU A 52 -7.86 5.06 13.07
CA LEU A 52 -6.69 4.26 13.41
C LEU A 52 -5.98 3.80 12.12
N PRO A 53 -5.44 4.72 11.30
CA PRO A 53 -5.00 4.36 9.97
C PRO A 53 -3.63 3.66 9.96
N LEU A 54 -3.39 2.81 8.97
CA LEU A 54 -2.13 2.09 8.76
C LEU A 54 -1.41 2.55 7.48
N PRO A 55 -0.07 2.67 7.48
CA PRO A 55 0.72 3.07 6.31
C PRO A 55 1.07 1.91 5.35
N TYR A 56 0.58 0.70 5.62
CA TYR A 56 0.83 -0.53 4.85
C TYR A 56 -0.45 -1.37 4.80
N TYR A 57 -0.54 -2.29 3.86
CA TYR A 57 -1.69 -3.19 3.73
C TYR A 57 -1.63 -4.33 4.77
N PRO A 58 -2.62 -4.49 5.67
CA PRO A 58 -2.54 -5.45 6.76
C PRO A 58 -2.95 -6.87 6.34
N SER A 59 -2.37 -7.39 5.26
CA SER A 59 -2.52 -8.80 4.85
C SER A 59 -1.47 -9.66 5.53
N PHE A 60 -1.90 -10.77 6.14
CA PHE A 60 -0.98 -11.71 6.75
C PHE A 60 -0.08 -12.37 5.71
N VAL A 61 1.18 -12.63 6.11
CA VAL A 61 2.16 -13.34 5.25
C VAL A 61 1.73 -14.78 5.01
N HIS A 62 1.14 -15.42 6.01
CA HIS A 62 0.46 -16.70 5.86
C HIS A 62 -1.05 -16.47 6.03
N GLU A 63 -1.82 -16.95 5.04
CA GLU A 63 -3.27 -16.81 5.03
C GLU A 63 -3.86 -17.31 6.35
N ASP A 64 -4.72 -16.47 6.95
CA ASP A 64 -5.40 -16.75 8.20
C ASP A 64 -4.47 -17.14 9.39
N ASP A 65 -3.25 -16.59 9.41
CA ASP A 65 -2.34 -16.70 10.55
C ASP A 65 -1.88 -15.32 11.04
N PRO A 66 -2.52 -14.76 12.08
CA PRO A 66 -2.12 -13.47 12.62
C PRO A 66 -0.68 -13.41 13.14
N SER A 67 -0.10 -14.55 13.54
CA SER A 67 1.26 -14.60 14.07
C SER A 67 2.34 -14.45 13.00
N SER A 68 1.98 -14.70 11.72
CA SER A 68 2.90 -14.55 10.58
C SER A 68 3.27 -13.09 10.31
N GLY A 69 2.49 -12.14 10.85
CA GLY A 69 2.68 -10.71 10.68
C GLY A 69 2.42 -10.25 9.26
N PHE A 70 3.08 -9.16 8.86
CA PHE A 70 2.81 -8.46 7.60
C PHE A 70 4.09 -8.29 6.79
N ALA A 71 3.93 -8.13 5.47
CA ALA A 71 4.99 -7.69 4.57
C ALA A 71 4.43 -6.57 3.69
N ASP A 72 5.19 -5.49 3.55
CA ASP A 72 4.92 -4.45 2.57
C ASP A 72 5.50 -4.88 1.21
N ASP A 73 5.08 -4.24 0.12
CA ASP A 73 5.55 -4.59 -1.23
C ASP A 73 5.38 -3.42 -2.21
N VAL A 74 5.98 -3.52 -3.39
CA VAL A 74 5.65 -2.67 -4.54
C VAL A 74 4.53 -3.35 -5.33
N PRO A 75 3.32 -2.78 -5.38
CA PRO A 75 2.18 -3.40 -6.02
C PRO A 75 2.44 -3.57 -7.54
N PRO A 76 2.20 -4.76 -8.11
CA PRO A 76 2.34 -4.96 -9.55
C PRO A 76 1.33 -4.10 -10.34
N PRO A 77 1.61 -3.80 -11.63
CA PRO A 77 0.79 -2.88 -12.44
C PRO A 77 -0.62 -3.39 -12.78
N ARG A 78 -1.00 -4.58 -12.31
CA ARG A 78 -2.41 -5.03 -12.31
C ARG A 78 -3.27 -4.26 -11.30
N PHE A 79 -2.65 -3.63 -10.30
CA PHE A 79 -3.31 -2.75 -9.35
C PHE A 79 -3.16 -1.30 -9.80
N SER A 80 -4.21 -0.51 -9.64
CA SER A 80 -4.28 0.87 -10.11
C SER A 80 -3.14 1.75 -9.58
N HIS A 81 -2.89 1.72 -8.27
CA HIS A 81 -1.83 2.51 -7.63
C HIS A 81 -0.42 2.05 -8.05
N GLY A 82 -0.22 0.75 -8.30
CA GLY A 82 1.00 0.20 -8.90
C GLY A 82 1.16 0.49 -10.41
N TYR A 83 0.06 0.68 -11.15
CA TYR A 83 0.12 1.07 -12.56
C TYR A 83 0.58 2.52 -12.73
N PHE A 84 0.05 3.44 -11.92
CA PHE A 84 0.39 4.86 -12.03
C PHE A 84 1.84 5.16 -11.63
N LEU A 85 2.41 4.37 -10.72
CA LEU A 85 3.85 4.35 -10.42
C LEU A 85 4.70 4.29 -11.70
N LEU A 86 4.42 3.32 -12.58
CA LEU A 86 5.16 3.10 -13.83
C LEU A 86 5.04 4.25 -14.84
N ARG A 87 4.14 5.20 -14.58
CA ARG A 87 3.92 6.40 -15.40
C ARG A 87 4.44 7.66 -14.71
N ASN A 88 5.27 7.54 -13.69
CA ASN A 88 5.71 8.64 -12.84
C ASN A 88 4.52 9.48 -12.35
N ARG A 89 3.43 8.82 -11.95
CA ARG A 89 2.24 9.47 -11.38
C ARG A 89 1.97 8.89 -10.00
N PHE A 90 1.58 9.77 -9.09
CA PHE A 90 1.10 9.35 -7.78
C PHE A 90 -0.19 8.52 -7.90
N GLY A 91 -0.21 7.35 -7.28
CA GLY A 91 -1.36 6.50 -7.03
C GLY A 91 -1.53 6.29 -5.53
N MET A 92 -2.76 6.35 -5.03
CA MET A 92 -3.08 6.04 -3.64
C MET A 92 -4.15 4.97 -3.58
N LEU A 93 -3.97 3.97 -2.74
CA LEU A 93 -5.01 3.04 -2.34
C LEU A 93 -5.52 3.46 -0.96
N VAL A 94 -6.82 3.71 -0.84
CA VAL A 94 -7.51 3.89 0.43
C VAL A 94 -8.37 2.66 0.66
N GLU A 95 -8.01 1.90 1.68
CA GLU A 95 -8.59 0.59 1.93
C GLU A 95 -9.29 0.58 3.29
N THR A 96 -10.62 0.72 3.31
CA THR A 96 -11.38 0.68 4.55
C THR A 96 -11.65 -0.75 5.02
N HIS A 97 -11.71 -0.98 6.33
CA HIS A 97 -11.92 -2.33 6.85
C HIS A 97 -13.40 -2.77 6.72
N SER A 98 -13.67 -3.88 6.01
CA SER A 98 -15.05 -4.34 5.71
C SER A 98 -15.94 -4.57 6.92
N TRP A 99 -15.33 -4.92 8.05
CA TRP A 99 -16.05 -5.21 9.28
C TRP A 99 -16.46 -3.97 10.09
N LYS A 100 -16.11 -2.77 9.63
CA LYS A 100 -16.67 -1.52 10.16
C LYS A 100 -18.06 -1.29 9.58
N ASP A 101 -18.94 -0.71 10.40
CA ASP A 101 -20.27 -0.34 9.93
C ASP A 101 -20.19 0.61 8.72
N TYR A 102 -21.22 0.55 7.88
CA TYR A 102 -21.26 1.32 6.64
C TYR A 102 -21.09 2.84 6.87
N PRO A 103 -21.76 3.47 7.85
CA PRO A 103 -21.55 4.89 8.16
C PRO A 103 -20.09 5.23 8.51
N THR A 104 -19.39 4.35 9.22
CA THR A 104 -17.98 4.52 9.55
C THR A 104 -17.12 4.44 8.31
N ARG A 105 -17.32 3.45 7.45
CA ARG A 105 -16.56 3.35 6.19
C ARG A 105 -16.77 4.59 5.31
N VAL A 106 -18.01 5.03 5.14
CA VAL A 106 -18.33 6.25 4.37
C VAL A 106 -17.64 7.48 4.95
N ARG A 107 -17.69 7.65 6.28
CA ARG A 107 -17.04 8.78 6.97
C ARG A 107 -15.53 8.76 6.76
N VAL A 108 -14.88 7.61 6.95
CA VAL A 108 -13.42 7.48 6.81
C VAL A 108 -12.99 7.73 5.36
N THR A 109 -13.68 7.15 4.38
CA THR A 109 -13.42 7.41 2.95
C THR A 109 -13.59 8.89 2.60
N ARG A 110 -14.68 9.53 3.05
CA ARG A 110 -14.88 10.98 2.86
C ARG A 110 -13.72 11.79 3.45
N ASN A 111 -13.30 11.45 4.66
CA ASN A 111 -12.22 12.15 5.37
C ASN A 111 -10.88 12.01 4.61
N ALA A 112 -10.60 10.83 4.05
CA ALA A 112 -9.44 10.60 3.21
C ALA A 112 -9.49 11.47 1.93
N ILE A 113 -10.64 11.48 1.22
CA ILE A 113 -10.83 12.33 0.03
C ILE A 113 -10.60 13.80 0.35
N VAL A 114 -11.16 14.30 1.45
CA VAL A 114 -10.98 15.70 1.87
C VAL A 114 -9.51 16.01 2.11
N SER A 115 -8.78 15.15 2.85
CA SER A 115 -7.34 15.36 3.07
C SER A 115 -6.57 15.31 1.75
N VAL A 116 -6.84 14.34 0.86
CA VAL A 116 -6.20 14.26 -0.46
C VAL A 116 -6.39 15.54 -1.27
N LEU A 117 -7.62 16.06 -1.35
CA LEU A 117 -7.90 17.29 -2.09
C LEU A 117 -7.18 18.50 -1.48
N GLN A 118 -7.09 18.57 -0.14
CA GLN A 118 -6.34 19.62 0.54
C GLN A 118 -4.83 19.52 0.27
N GLN A 119 -4.26 18.32 0.28
CA GLN A 119 -2.84 18.11 -0.03
C GLN A 119 -2.55 18.45 -1.50
N ALA A 120 -3.41 18.01 -2.42
CA ALA A 120 -3.30 18.35 -3.84
C ALA A 120 -3.41 19.87 -4.08
N ALA A 121 -4.30 20.57 -3.38
CA ALA A 121 -4.42 22.02 -3.48
C ALA A 121 -3.15 22.74 -2.97
N ARG A 122 -2.48 22.20 -1.94
CA ARG A 122 -1.26 22.79 -1.37
C ARG A 122 -0.01 22.50 -2.18
N HIS A 123 0.11 21.29 -2.75
CA HIS A 123 1.35 20.78 -3.31
C HIS A 123 1.28 20.44 -4.80
N GLY A 124 0.10 20.46 -5.41
CA GLY A 124 -0.13 19.95 -6.76
C GLY A 124 0.71 20.60 -7.85
N THR A 125 1.03 21.90 -7.73
CA THR A 125 1.94 22.58 -8.66
C THR A 125 3.35 21.98 -8.61
N GLN A 126 3.88 21.78 -7.41
CA GLN A 126 5.20 21.18 -7.18
C GLN A 126 5.21 19.73 -7.68
N TRP A 127 4.24 18.93 -7.23
CA TRP A 127 4.11 17.53 -7.64
C TRP A 127 3.99 17.33 -9.16
N ARG A 128 3.30 18.25 -9.85
CA ARG A 128 3.22 18.23 -11.31
C ARG A 128 4.59 18.51 -11.94
N ALA A 129 5.34 19.48 -11.43
CA ALA A 129 6.68 19.78 -11.92
C ALA A 129 7.62 18.59 -11.71
N ASP A 130 7.58 17.97 -10.52
CA ASP A 130 8.39 16.80 -10.20
C ASP A 130 8.06 15.59 -11.07
N ALA A 131 6.77 15.36 -11.35
CA ALA A 131 6.32 14.28 -12.23
C ALA A 131 6.81 14.49 -13.68
N LEU A 132 6.74 15.73 -14.19
CA LEU A 132 7.28 16.05 -15.52
C LEU A 132 8.80 15.92 -15.58
N ALA A 133 9.51 16.29 -14.51
CA ALA A 133 10.95 16.11 -14.42
C ALA A 133 11.34 14.62 -14.36
N ALA A 134 10.55 13.79 -13.67
CA ALA A 134 10.71 12.34 -13.65
C ALA A 134 10.47 11.74 -15.05
N ASP A 135 9.47 12.21 -15.79
CA ASP A 135 9.24 11.80 -17.18
C ASP A 135 10.45 12.11 -18.07
N GLN A 136 11.04 13.30 -17.92
CA GLN A 136 12.25 13.68 -18.65
C GLN A 136 13.43 12.75 -18.34
N ARG A 137 13.68 12.46 -17.05
CA ARG A 137 14.71 11.50 -16.63
C ARG A 137 14.47 10.11 -17.22
N ALA A 138 13.22 9.65 -17.25
CA ALA A 138 12.85 8.36 -17.79
C ALA A 138 13.06 8.23 -19.32
N THR A 139 13.32 9.32 -20.04
CA THR A 139 13.70 9.24 -21.47
C THR A 139 15.15 8.78 -21.69
N HIS A 140 15.95 8.71 -20.62
CA HIS A 140 17.38 8.39 -20.65
C HIS A 140 17.73 7.06 -19.96
N LEU A 141 16.79 6.13 -19.84
CA LEU A 141 17.02 4.82 -19.19
C LEU A 141 17.86 3.85 -20.04
N ALA A 142 18.07 4.11 -21.32
CA ALA A 142 18.84 3.22 -22.19
C ALA A 142 20.24 2.91 -21.62
N GLY A 143 20.50 1.64 -21.29
CA GLY A 143 21.77 1.19 -20.70
C GLY A 143 21.90 1.42 -19.18
N THR A 144 20.85 1.85 -18.49
CA THR A 144 20.81 1.90 -17.01
C THR A 144 20.27 0.58 -16.44
N SER A 145 20.62 0.29 -15.19
CA SER A 145 20.05 -0.84 -14.45
C SER A 145 18.72 -0.46 -13.84
N GLU A 146 17.65 -1.17 -14.24
CA GLU A 146 16.29 -0.90 -13.82
C GLU A 146 15.70 -2.10 -13.06
N PRO A 147 15.11 -1.87 -11.87
CA PRO A 147 14.39 -2.91 -11.15
C PRO A 147 13.05 -3.23 -11.84
N LEU A 148 12.78 -4.52 -12.05
CA LEU A 148 11.50 -5.03 -12.59
C LEU A 148 10.58 -5.58 -11.51
N SER A 149 11.16 -6.07 -10.41
CA SER A 149 10.42 -6.53 -9.22
C SER A 149 11.13 -6.07 -7.96
N PHE A 150 10.36 -6.08 -6.88
CA PHE A 150 10.80 -5.75 -5.54
C PHE A 150 10.33 -6.85 -4.60
N ALA A 151 11.02 -6.98 -3.46
CA ALA A 151 10.63 -7.89 -2.41
C ALA A 151 10.96 -7.29 -1.04
N ALA A 152 10.18 -7.66 -0.03
CA ALA A 152 10.53 -7.39 1.35
C ALA A 152 11.71 -8.28 1.78
N GLY A 153 12.74 -7.66 2.36
CA GLY A 153 13.88 -8.36 2.92
C GLY A 153 13.52 -9.25 4.13
N PRO A 154 14.46 -10.09 4.61
CA PRO A 154 14.23 -10.98 5.74
C PRO A 154 14.07 -10.23 7.07
N ASP A 155 14.60 -9.01 7.15
CA ASP A 155 14.57 -8.18 8.35
C ASP A 155 13.15 -7.73 8.67
N ALA A 156 12.75 -7.93 9.92
CA ALA A 156 11.44 -7.55 10.42
C ALA A 156 11.57 -6.75 11.70
N ARG A 157 10.73 -5.72 11.84
CA ARG A 157 10.53 -5.04 13.12
C ARG A 157 9.22 -5.50 13.75
N THR A 158 9.18 -5.58 15.07
CA THR A 158 7.92 -5.88 15.77
C THR A 158 7.01 -4.66 15.79
N VAL A 159 5.76 -4.84 15.37
CA VAL A 159 4.70 -3.83 15.49
C VAL A 159 3.71 -4.21 16.58
N ALA A 160 3.22 -3.19 17.30
CA ALA A 160 2.09 -3.31 18.22
C ALA A 160 0.79 -3.08 17.43
N PHE A 161 0.23 -4.15 16.88
CA PHE A 161 -0.96 -4.11 16.06
C PHE A 161 -2.23 -4.28 16.90
N ARG A 162 -3.23 -3.43 16.69
CA ARG A 162 -4.49 -3.44 17.46
C ARG A 162 -5.49 -4.43 16.85
N GLY A 163 -5.55 -5.63 17.41
CA GLY A 163 -6.47 -6.68 16.99
C GLY A 163 -7.41 -7.10 18.12
N TYR A 164 -7.92 -8.32 18.02
CA TYR A 164 -8.77 -8.95 19.02
C TYR A 164 -8.16 -10.26 19.51
N ALA A 165 -8.54 -10.73 20.70
CA ALA A 165 -8.22 -12.10 21.10
C ALA A 165 -8.77 -13.09 20.08
N TYR A 166 -8.04 -14.16 19.79
CA TYR A 166 -8.48 -15.15 18.81
C TYR A 166 -8.09 -16.58 19.20
N THR A 167 -8.83 -17.54 18.66
CA THR A 167 -8.48 -18.96 18.65
C THR A 167 -8.37 -19.44 17.21
N ARG A 168 -7.65 -20.55 16.98
CA ARG A 168 -7.57 -21.20 15.68
C ARG A 168 -8.08 -22.64 15.82
N THR A 169 -9.16 -22.97 15.12
CA THR A 169 -9.81 -24.28 15.21
C THR A 169 -10.27 -24.74 13.82
N PRO A 170 -10.33 -26.05 13.55
CA PRO A 170 -10.90 -26.55 12.29
C PRO A 170 -12.33 -26.06 12.08
N SER A 171 -12.64 -25.59 10.88
CA SER A 171 -13.97 -25.22 10.45
C SER A 171 -14.87 -26.45 10.40
N PRO A 172 -16.09 -26.41 10.95
CA PRO A 172 -17.03 -27.53 10.87
C PRO A 172 -17.58 -27.75 9.45
N ILE A 173 -17.40 -26.78 8.54
CA ILE A 173 -17.89 -26.84 7.16
C ILE A 173 -16.80 -27.37 6.22
N SER A 174 -15.59 -26.79 6.30
CA SER A 174 -14.50 -27.11 5.37
C SER A 174 -13.43 -28.02 5.94
N GLY A 175 -13.36 -28.20 7.27
CA GLY A 175 -12.27 -28.88 7.95
C GLY A 175 -10.95 -28.10 8.00
N ALA A 176 -10.84 -26.98 7.27
CA ALA A 176 -9.66 -26.12 7.26
C ALA A 176 -9.49 -25.39 8.60
N LEU A 177 -8.25 -25.13 9.01
CA LEU A 177 -7.96 -24.30 10.18
C LEU A 177 -8.49 -22.88 9.94
N MET A 178 -9.29 -22.35 10.88
CA MET A 178 -9.87 -21.01 10.81
C MET A 178 -9.58 -20.20 12.09
N THR A 179 -9.24 -18.93 11.94
CA THR A 179 -9.16 -17.95 13.02
C THR A 179 -10.54 -17.42 13.42
N HIS A 180 -10.87 -17.55 14.70
CA HIS A 180 -12.08 -17.00 15.32
C HIS A 180 -11.71 -15.85 16.25
N TYR A 181 -12.18 -14.65 15.96
CA TYR A 181 -11.90 -13.45 16.73
C TYR A 181 -12.99 -13.19 17.79
N ASP A 182 -12.58 -12.87 19.01
CA ASP A 182 -13.44 -12.42 20.10
C ASP A 182 -13.44 -10.88 20.14
N GLU A 183 -14.41 -10.28 19.45
CA GLU A 183 -14.53 -8.82 19.32
C GLU A 183 -14.73 -8.09 20.66
N SER A 184 -15.13 -8.81 21.72
CA SER A 184 -15.30 -8.23 23.06
C SER A 184 -13.96 -8.05 23.80
N LYS A 185 -12.86 -8.61 23.26
CA LYS A 185 -11.54 -8.59 23.88
C LYS A 185 -10.49 -7.99 22.95
N PRO A 186 -10.37 -6.64 22.88
CA PRO A 186 -9.25 -5.99 22.19
C PRO A 186 -7.91 -6.49 22.71
N GLN A 187 -6.97 -6.73 21.80
CA GLN A 187 -5.64 -7.25 22.12
C GLN A 187 -4.58 -6.58 21.25
N ILE A 188 -3.46 -6.21 21.88
CA ILE A 188 -2.27 -5.80 21.15
C ILE A 188 -1.51 -7.05 20.72
N TRP A 189 -1.44 -7.28 19.41
CA TRP A 189 -0.58 -8.30 18.82
C TRP A 189 0.82 -7.72 18.61
N LYS A 190 1.84 -8.46 19.05
CA LYS A 190 3.24 -8.15 18.77
C LYS A 190 3.69 -9.02 17.61
N VAL A 191 3.58 -8.51 16.39
CA VAL A 191 3.78 -9.28 15.15
C VAL A 191 4.92 -8.70 14.30
N PRO A 192 5.61 -9.51 13.50
CA PRO A 192 6.65 -9.00 12.60
C PRO A 192 6.02 -8.17 11.47
N LEU A 193 6.69 -7.09 11.09
CA LEU A 193 6.44 -6.34 9.86
C LEU A 193 7.74 -6.28 9.08
N ARG A 194 7.73 -6.79 7.84
CA ARG A 194 8.81 -6.67 6.87
C ARG A 194 8.50 -5.51 5.93
N ASP A 195 9.10 -4.36 6.19
CA ASP A 195 8.89 -3.10 5.45
C ASP A 195 10.18 -2.51 4.87
N GLN A 196 11.25 -3.32 4.83
CA GLN A 196 12.47 -3.01 4.08
C GLN A 196 12.36 -3.60 2.68
N ILE A 197 11.97 -2.76 1.73
CA ILE A 197 11.76 -3.17 0.34
C ILE A 197 13.03 -2.94 -0.47
N THR A 198 13.47 -3.98 -1.19
CA THR A 198 14.65 -3.92 -2.05
C THR A 198 14.34 -4.42 -3.45
N PRO A 199 15.05 -3.94 -4.49
CA PRO A 199 15.03 -4.57 -5.81
C PRO A 199 15.32 -6.07 -5.73
N ASP A 200 14.54 -6.87 -6.46
CA ASP A 200 14.70 -8.31 -6.54
C ASP A 200 15.24 -8.70 -7.93
N VAL A 201 14.46 -8.49 -8.99
CA VAL A 201 14.92 -8.62 -10.38
C VAL A 201 15.36 -7.27 -10.90
N VAL A 202 16.63 -7.17 -11.32
CA VAL A 202 17.22 -5.98 -11.94
C VAL A 202 17.77 -6.34 -13.32
N VAL A 203 17.47 -5.52 -14.32
CA VAL A 203 17.93 -5.74 -15.71
C VAL A 203 18.59 -4.48 -16.27
N GLU A 204 19.50 -4.63 -17.23
CA GLU A 204 19.96 -3.49 -18.03
C GLU A 204 18.91 -3.15 -19.09
N ALA A 205 18.44 -1.90 -19.10
CA ALA A 205 17.45 -1.45 -20.07
C ALA A 205 18.05 -1.46 -21.49
N PRO A 206 17.35 -2.04 -22.50
CA PRO A 206 17.88 -2.17 -23.85
C PRO A 206 18.21 -0.82 -24.49
N ARG A 207 19.44 -0.67 -24.99
CA ARG A 207 19.87 0.57 -25.67
C ARG A 207 19.15 0.81 -27.00
N GLY A 208 18.80 -0.26 -27.70
CA GLY A 208 18.11 -0.22 -29.00
C GLY A 208 16.59 -0.14 -28.89
N GLY A 209 16.03 -0.10 -27.67
CA GLY A 209 14.59 -0.17 -27.43
C GLY A 209 14.04 -1.61 -27.42
N TYR A 210 12.71 -1.71 -27.48
CA TYR A 210 11.97 -2.97 -27.42
C TYR A 210 11.32 -3.28 -28.77
N LEU A 211 11.40 -4.54 -29.21
CA LEU A 211 10.60 -5.05 -30.32
C LEU A 211 9.24 -5.47 -29.76
N ILE A 212 8.17 -4.77 -30.14
CA ILE A 212 6.80 -5.20 -29.86
C ILE A 212 6.25 -5.87 -31.12
N PRO A 213 6.04 -7.20 -31.13
CA PRO A 213 5.44 -7.89 -32.27
C PRO A 213 4.06 -7.29 -32.60
N ALA A 214 3.70 -7.25 -33.88
CA ALA A 214 2.43 -6.65 -34.33
C ALA A 214 1.18 -7.28 -33.67
N ALA A 215 1.25 -8.54 -33.24
CA ALA A 215 0.16 -9.21 -32.53
C ALA A 215 -0.05 -8.70 -31.08
N GLN A 216 0.86 -7.89 -30.55
CA GLN A 216 0.88 -7.35 -29.19
C GLN A 216 0.90 -5.82 -29.15
N ALA A 217 0.83 -5.15 -30.31
CA ALA A 217 0.90 -3.70 -30.47
C ALA A 217 -0.48 -3.03 -30.35
#